data_AF-X1V6W1-F1
#
_entry.id   AF-X1V6W1-F1
#
_cell.length_a   1.000
_cell.length_b   1.000
_cell.length_c   1.000
_cell.angle_alpha   90.00
_cell.angle_beta   90.00
_cell.angle_gamma   90.00
#
_symmetry.space_group_name_H-M   'P 1'
#
loop_
_entity.id
_entity.type
_entity.pdbx_description
1 polymer ?
#
loop_
_entity_poly.entity_id
_entity_poly.type
_entity_poly.pdbx_seq_one_letter_code
_entity_poly.pdbx_strand_id
1 'polypeptide(L)'
;MQGTAEKKHQNTYYYDYRQEKIDLIATDLVLPSMGGLQICKELRKKNIKTPIIMITGKKKEEIDTVLGLEIGADDYLLKPFGIKEFLARVNALLRRTQPQESDI
;
A
#
# COMPACT_ATOMS: atom_id res chain seq x y z
N MET A 1 -38.65 -0.04 -3.68
CA MET A 1 -38.11 0.38 -5.00
C MET A 1 -37.15 1.51 -4.80
N GLN A 2 -35.87 1.27 -5.08
CA GLN A 2 -34.71 2.17 -5.25
C GLN A 2 -33.51 1.26 -4.95
N GLY A 3 -32.78 0.69 -5.91
CA GLY A 3 -32.18 1.34 -7.08
C GLY A 3 -30.69 1.57 -6.77
N THR A 4 -29.94 0.50 -6.48
CA THR A 4 -28.49 0.54 -6.26
C THR A 4 -27.83 0.88 -7.59
N ALA A 5 -27.50 2.15 -7.79
CA ALA A 5 -26.79 2.61 -8.96
C ALA A 5 -25.34 2.10 -8.90
N GLU A 6 -25.07 1.00 -9.60
CA GLU A 6 -23.74 0.60 -10.02
C GLU A 6 -23.13 1.70 -10.89
N LYS A 7 -22.42 2.65 -10.26
CA LYS A 7 -21.59 3.61 -11.00
C LYS A 7 -20.34 2.88 -11.48
N LYS A 8 -20.33 2.49 -12.75
CA LYS A 8 -19.14 2.08 -13.51
C LYS A 8 -18.03 3.12 -13.38
N HIS A 9 -17.15 2.95 -12.41
CA HIS A 9 -15.83 3.57 -12.40
C HIS A 9 -14.87 2.53 -12.94
N GLN A 10 -14.21 2.86 -14.04
CA GLN A 10 -13.21 2.03 -14.69
C GLN A 10 -12.14 1.60 -13.67
N ASN A 11 -12.24 0.34 -13.23
CA ASN A 11 -11.21 -0.49 -12.60
C ASN A 11 -10.21 0.22 -11.66
N THR A 12 -10.70 1.13 -10.81
CA THR A 12 -9.91 1.74 -9.74
C THR A 12 -10.58 1.36 -8.43
N TYR A 13 -10.01 0.35 -7.75
CA TYR A 13 -10.48 -0.11 -6.46
C TYR A 13 -10.17 0.96 -5.41
N TYR A 14 -11.08 1.93 -5.24
CA TYR A 14 -11.11 2.76 -4.03
C TYR A 14 -11.82 1.94 -2.95
N TYR A 15 -11.07 1.29 -2.07
CA TYR A 15 -11.63 0.88 -0.78
C TYR A 15 -11.99 2.15 -0.01
N ASP A 16 -13.21 2.21 0.52
CA ASP A 16 -13.64 3.31 1.39
C ASP A 16 -12.92 3.20 2.74
N TYR A 17 -11.73 3.81 2.84
CA TYR A 17 -10.93 3.89 4.06
C TYR A 17 -11.64 4.63 5.21
N ARG A 18 -12.84 5.17 4.97
CA ARG A 18 -13.61 5.93 5.96
C ARG A 18 -14.51 5.03 6.82
N GLN A 19 -14.70 3.76 6.45
CA GLN A 19 -15.62 2.85 7.17
C GLN A 19 -14.91 1.74 7.95
N GLU A 20 -13.68 1.35 7.58
CA GLU A 20 -12.89 0.35 8.29
C GLU A 20 -11.43 0.78 8.41
N LYS A 21 -10.79 0.43 9.53
CA LYS A 21 -9.38 0.72 9.79
C LYS A 21 -8.52 -0.15 8.86
N ILE A 22 -7.72 0.48 8.00
CA ILE A 22 -6.76 -0.22 7.15
C ILE A 22 -5.43 -0.36 7.90
N ASP A 23 -5.02 -1.60 8.16
CA ASP A 23 -3.76 -1.90 8.86
C ASP A 23 -2.54 -2.00 7.93
N LEU A 24 -2.74 -2.21 6.62
CA LEU A 24 -1.67 -2.21 5.62
C LEU A 24 -2.22 -1.94 4.22
N ILE A 25 -1.44 -1.25 3.40
CA ILE A 25 -1.73 -0.97 1.99
C ILE A 25 -0.67 -1.66 1.14
N ALA A 26 -1.10 -2.54 0.23
CA ALA A 26 -0.26 -3.09 -0.82
C ALA A 26 -0.63 -2.44 -2.15
N THR A 27 0.34 -1.86 -2.87
CA THR A 27 0.06 -1.14 -4.12
C THR A 27 1.10 -1.43 -5.20
N ASP A 28 0.70 -1.41 -6.47
CA ASP A 28 1.63 -1.46 -7.61
C ASP A 28 2.14 -0.05 -7.96
N LEU A 29 3.35 0.03 -8.51
CA LEU A 29 3.86 1.29 -9.05
C LEU A 29 3.09 1.72 -10.31
N VAL A 30 2.76 0.76 -11.17
CA VAL A 30 2.07 1.02 -12.43
C VAL A 30 0.59 0.69 -12.24
N LEU A 31 -0.21 1.74 -12.10
CA LEU A 31 -1.66 1.68 -12.05
C LEU A 31 -2.23 2.56 -13.17
N PRO A 32 -3.36 2.19 -13.77
CA PRO A 32 -3.89 2.85 -14.98
C PRO A 32 -4.32 4.32 -14.76
N SER A 33 -4.61 4.73 -13.53
CA SER A 33 -5.10 6.10 -13.22
C SER A 33 -4.12 6.93 -12.39
N MET A 34 -3.60 6.38 -11.29
CA MET A 34 -2.65 7.05 -10.41
C MET A 34 -1.59 6.06 -9.94
N GLY A 35 -0.32 6.32 -10.25
CA GLY A 35 0.77 5.42 -9.88
C GLY A 35 0.97 5.30 -8.36
N GLY A 36 1.51 4.17 -7.91
CA GLY A 36 1.70 3.86 -6.48
C GLY A 36 2.51 4.92 -5.72
N LEU A 37 3.52 5.54 -6.36
CA LEU A 37 4.30 6.63 -5.76
C LEU A 37 3.42 7.85 -5.44
N GLN A 38 2.51 8.20 -6.35
CA GLN A 38 1.62 9.34 -6.15
C GLN A 38 0.58 9.03 -5.07
N ILE A 39 0.05 7.82 -5.03
CA ILE A 39 -0.83 7.35 -3.94
C ILE A 39 -0.11 7.50 -2.59
N CYS A 40 1.11 6.98 -2.47
CA CYS A 40 1.91 7.07 -1.26
C CYS A 40 2.11 8.52 -0.82
N LYS A 41 2.51 9.39 -1.76
CA LYS A 41 2.70 10.83 -1.50
C LYS A 41 1.44 11.49 -0.96
N GLU A 42 0.29 11.23 -1.58
CA GLU A 42 -0.98 11.84 -1.15
C GLU A 42 -1.47 11.31 0.20
N LEU A 43 -1.25 10.03 0.51
CA LEU A 43 -1.56 9.46 1.82
C LEU A 43 -0.70 10.10 2.92
N ARG A 44 0.62 10.24 2.69
CA ARG A 44 1.53 10.87 3.65
C ARG A 44 1.24 12.36 3.86
N LYS A 45 0.88 13.10 2.81
CA LYS A 45 0.39 14.49 2.94
C LYS A 45 -0.86 14.61 3.83
N LYS A 46 -1.73 13.60 3.81
CA LYS A 46 -2.92 13.51 4.68
C LYS A 46 -2.61 12.97 6.08
N ASN A 47 -1.32 12.83 6.44
CA ASN A 47 -0.84 12.26 7.69
C ASN A 47 -1.36 10.83 7.97
N ILE A 48 -1.69 10.07 6.92
CA ILE A 48 -2.07 8.66 7.03
C ILE A 48 -0.78 7.87 7.21
N LYS A 49 -0.65 7.20 8.35
CA LYS A 49 0.54 6.41 8.75
C LYS A 49 0.39 4.91 8.54
N THR A 50 -0.71 4.47 7.93
CA THR A 50 -0.88 3.05 7.55
C THR A 50 0.34 2.58 6.74
N PRO A 51 0.94 1.44 7.09
CA PRO A 51 2.07 0.86 6.36
C PRO A 51 1.76 0.67 4.88
N ILE A 52 2.72 1.01 4.02
CA ILE A 52 2.62 0.86 2.56
C ILE A 52 3.75 -0.05 2.09
N ILE A 53 3.39 -1.19 1.48
CA ILE A 53 4.30 -2.03 0.70
C ILE A 53 4.06 -1.81 -0.79
N MET A 54 5.09 -1.38 -1.51
CA MET A 54 5.05 -1.25 -2.97
C MET A 54 5.42 -2.58 -3.62
N ILE A 55 4.61 -3.07 -4.54
CA ILE A 55 4.78 -4.37 -5.21
C ILE A 55 4.84 -4.16 -6.72
N THR A 56 5.99 -4.34 -7.36
CA THR A 56 6.14 -3.98 -8.79
C THR A 56 6.95 -5.00 -9.59
N GLY A 57 6.73 -5.05 -10.90
CA GLY A 57 7.58 -5.78 -11.85
C GLY A 57 8.45 -4.87 -12.72
N LYS A 58 8.59 -3.58 -12.39
CA LYS A 58 9.36 -2.63 -13.21
C LYS A 58 10.87 -2.84 -13.04
N LYS A 59 11.58 -2.98 -14.16
CA LYS A 59 13.03 -3.24 -14.26
C LYS A 59 13.97 -2.11 -13.81
N LYS A 60 13.47 -0.92 -13.46
CA LYS A 60 14.29 0.17 -12.88
C LYS A 60 14.30 0.08 -11.36
N GLU A 61 14.72 -1.08 -10.88
CA GLU A 61 14.40 -1.59 -9.54
C GLU A 61 14.99 -0.71 -8.43
N GLU A 62 16.25 -0.28 -8.55
CA GLU A 62 16.92 0.48 -7.50
C GLU A 62 16.40 1.92 -7.37
N ILE A 63 16.31 2.66 -8.48
CA ILE A 63 15.87 4.07 -8.46
C ILE A 63 14.42 4.18 -7.99
N ASP A 64 13.52 3.33 -8.52
CA ASP A 64 12.11 3.35 -8.14
C ASP A 64 11.91 2.91 -6.68
N THR A 65 12.74 1.98 -6.17
CA THR A 65 12.74 1.57 -4.76
C THR A 65 13.18 2.71 -3.85
N VAL A 66 14.33 3.33 -4.14
CA VAL A 66 14.86 4.44 -3.35
C VAL A 66 13.84 5.58 -3.29
N LEU A 67 13.29 5.97 -4.45
CA LEU A 67 12.28 7.02 -4.53
C LEU A 67 11.00 6.67 -3.75
N GLY A 68 10.55 5.41 -3.83
CA GLY A 68 9.39 4.94 -3.06
C GLY A 68 9.59 5.06 -1.55
N LEU A 69 10.77 4.66 -1.06
CA LEU A 69 11.13 4.77 0.35
C LEU A 69 11.24 6.23 0.80
N GLU A 70 11.87 7.10 0.00
CA GLU A 70 12.00 8.54 0.30
C GLU A 70 10.63 9.25 0.35
N ILE A 71 9.67 8.85 -0.49
CA ILE A 71 8.29 9.37 -0.47
C ILE A 71 7.52 8.88 0.76
N GLY A 72 8.01 7.84 1.44
CA GLY A 72 7.46 7.32 2.69
C GLY A 72 6.76 5.96 2.57
N ALA A 73 7.07 5.16 1.56
CA ALA A 73 6.75 3.73 1.60
C ALA A 73 7.55 3.03 2.70
N ASP A 74 6.98 1.99 3.30
CA ASP A 74 7.60 1.28 4.43
C ASP A 74 8.39 0.05 3.98
N ASP A 75 8.00 -0.55 2.85
CA ASP A 75 8.74 -1.65 2.21
C ASP A 75 8.48 -1.66 0.70
N TYR A 76 9.31 -2.43 0.00
CA TYR A 76 9.26 -2.62 -1.44
C TYR A 76 9.52 -4.09 -1.79
N LEU A 77 8.72 -4.65 -2.70
CA LEU A 77 8.78 -6.05 -3.10
C LEU A 77 8.73 -6.17 -4.63
N LEU A 78 9.75 -6.83 -5.19
CA LEU A 78 9.88 -7.04 -6.62
C LEU A 78 9.15 -8.32 -7.07
N LYS A 79 8.40 -8.24 -8.18
CA LYS A 79 7.81 -9.38 -8.88
C LYS A 79 8.84 -10.01 -9.84
N PRO A 80 8.93 -11.34 -9.92
CA PRO A 80 8.15 -12.33 -9.16
C PRO A 80 8.70 -12.53 -7.73
N PHE A 81 7.80 -12.76 -6.77
CA PHE A 81 8.13 -13.08 -5.38
C PHE A 81 7.36 -14.31 -4.89
N GLY A 82 7.88 -14.97 -3.87
CA GLY A 82 7.19 -16.09 -3.22
C GLY A 82 6.15 -15.63 -2.21
N ILE A 83 5.06 -16.41 -2.03
CA ILE A 83 4.03 -16.10 -1.01
C ILE A 83 4.65 -15.98 0.39
N LYS A 84 5.60 -16.85 0.75
CA LYS A 84 6.27 -16.81 2.06
C LYS A 84 7.05 -15.51 2.27
N GLU A 85 7.70 -15.00 1.23
CA GLU A 85 8.41 -13.72 1.30
C GLU A 85 7.44 -12.56 1.52
N PHE A 86 6.36 -12.51 0.74
CA PHE A 86 5.34 -11.47 0.89
C PHE A 86 4.73 -11.48 2.29
N LEU A 87 4.34 -12.66 2.80
CA LEU A 87 3.78 -12.79 4.15
C LEU A 87 4.77 -12.38 5.25
N ALA A 88 6.06 -12.73 5.10
CA ALA A 88 7.08 -12.35 6.07
C ALA A 88 7.22 -10.82 6.18
N ARG A 89 7.19 -10.12 5.04
CA ARG A 89 7.25 -8.64 4.96
C ARG A 89 6.01 -7.98 5.53
N VAL A 90 4.82 -8.46 5.15
CA VAL A 90 3.55 -7.99 5.73
C VAL A 90 3.56 -8.12 7.26
N ASN A 91 3.94 -9.29 7.78
CA ASN A 91 4.00 -9.51 9.22
C ASN A 91 5.04 -8.60 9.90
N ALA A 92 6.17 -8.32 9.25
CA ALA A 92 7.18 -7.40 9.77
C ALA A 92 6.67 -5.96 9.86
N LEU A 93 5.92 -5.49 8.86
CA LEU A 93 5.30 -4.17 8.87
C LEU A 93 4.22 -4.03 9.95
N LEU A 94 3.35 -5.04 10.09
CA LEU A 94 2.29 -5.03 11.08
C LEU A 94 2.84 -5.03 12.52
N ARG A 95 3.90 -5.79 12.82
CA ARG A 95 4.55 -5.77 14.14
C ARG A 95 5.08 -4.40 14.55
N ARG A 96 5.48 -3.54 13.60
CA ARG A 96 5.99 -2.18 13.88
C ARG A 96 4.88 -1.18 14.20
N THR A 97 3.63 -1.50 13.84
CA THR A 97 2.48 -0.60 14.00
C THR A 97 1.58 -0.96 15.15
N GLN A 98 1.68 -2.18 15.67
CA GLN A 98 1.08 -2.50 16.95
C GLN A 98 1.93 -1.90 18.07
N PRO A 99 1.32 -1.21 19.04
CA PRO A 99 2.00 -0.86 20.27
C PRO A 99 2.57 -2.17 20.84
N GLN A 100 3.85 -2.18 21.21
CA GLN A 100 4.34 -3.23 22.09
C GLN A 100 3.41 -3.19 23.31
N GLU A 101 2.60 -4.23 23.53
CA GLU A 101 2.03 -4.45 24.84
C GLU A 101 3.24 -4.55 25.77
N SER A 102 3.46 -3.48 26.54
CA SER A 102 4.43 -3.49 27.60
C SER A 102 3.89 -4.49 28.61
N ASP A 103 4.46 -5.69 28.65
CA ASP A 103 4.29 -6.61 29.76
C ASP A 103 4.80 -5.88 31.01
N ILE A 104 3.86 -5.32 31.80
CA ILE A 104 4.07 -4.77 33.15
C ILE A 104 3.42 -5.73 34.14
#